data_AF-A0A3B3IP50-F1
#
_entry.id   AF-A0A3B3IP50-F1
#
_cell.length_a   1.000
_cell.length_b   1.000
_cell.length_c   1.000
_cell.angle_alpha   90.00
_cell.angle_beta   90.00
_cell.angle_gamma   90.00
#
_symmetry.space_group_name_H-M   'P 1'
#
loop_
_entity.id
_entity.type
_entity.pdbx_description
1 polymer ?
#
loop_
_entity_poly.entity_id
_entity_poly.type
_entity_poly.pdbx_seq_one_letter_code
_entity_poly.pdbx_strand_id
1 'polypeptide(L)'
;EDLQIRLACVQVNDLKTGWFSTPFGVEQGDVLSPTLFSIYVNDLAQEIKKTNLADEEIKLQGMLNTMNDWCNKWRLTINGDKTQIVHFRKPLVPQSNFLFYFGKTTLMFTDTFKYLGFVFHKNMMFSEGKQLLSDSAGRALVLANKGIATKY
;
A
#
# COMPACT_ATOMS: atom_id res chain seq x y z
N GLU A 1 -12.88 -21.80 -25.08
CA GLU A 1 -11.66 -22.40 -24.50
C GLU A 1 -11.82 -22.40 -22.99
N ASP A 2 -11.79 -23.59 -22.39
CA ASP A 2 -11.93 -23.76 -20.94
C ASP A 2 -10.83 -23.01 -20.21
N LEU A 3 -11.21 -22.02 -19.40
CA LEU A 3 -10.32 -21.39 -18.42
C LEU A 3 -9.92 -22.47 -17.41
N GLN A 4 -8.75 -23.06 -17.61
CA GLN A 4 -8.15 -24.01 -16.68
C GLN A 4 -8.06 -23.34 -15.30
N ILE A 5 -8.94 -23.75 -14.39
CA ILE A 5 -9.00 -23.20 -13.04
C ILE A 5 -7.69 -23.58 -12.34
N ARG A 6 -6.83 -22.59 -12.11
CA ARG A 6 -5.61 -22.76 -11.32
C ARG A 6 -6.01 -23.08 -9.89
N LEU A 7 -5.52 -24.20 -9.36
CA LEU A 7 -5.74 -24.62 -7.98
C LEU A 7 -4.43 -24.46 -7.21
N ALA A 8 -4.51 -23.92 -5.99
CA ALA A 8 -3.39 -23.77 -5.08
C ALA A 8 -3.66 -24.51 -3.76
N CYS A 9 -2.59 -24.92 -3.08
CA CYS A 9 -2.63 -25.38 -1.70
C CYS A 9 -1.45 -24.77 -0.93
N VAL A 10 -1.62 -24.53 0.36
CA VAL A 10 -0.55 -24.00 1.21
C VAL A 10 -0.09 -25.11 2.15
N GLN A 11 1.22 -25.30 2.23
CA GLN A 11 1.84 -26.23 3.17
C GLN A 11 2.57 -25.43 4.26
N VAL A 12 2.25 -25.73 5.53
CA VAL A 12 2.98 -25.21 6.69
C VAL A 12 3.43 -26.42 7.51
N ASN A 13 4.75 -26.64 7.57
CA ASN A 13 5.35 -27.88 8.06
C ASN A 13 4.80 -29.11 7.31
N ASP A 14 4.23 -30.08 8.00
CA ASP A 14 3.64 -31.30 7.41
C ASP A 14 2.12 -31.18 7.17
N LEU A 15 1.52 -30.03 7.50
CA LEU A 15 0.09 -29.80 7.31
C LEU A 15 -0.16 -29.07 6.00
N LYS A 16 -1.02 -29.65 5.16
CA LYS A 16 -1.50 -29.06 3.91
C LYS A 16 -2.93 -28.59 4.06
N THR A 17 -3.24 -27.43 3.50
CA THR A 17 -4.63 -27.01 3.30
C THR A 17 -5.28 -27.87 2.21
N GLY A 18 -6.62 -27.88 2.16
CA GLY A 18 -7.33 -28.30 0.96
C GLY A 18 -6.96 -27.44 -0.26
N TRP A 19 -7.15 -27.99 -1.46
CA TRP A 19 -6.99 -27.24 -2.70
C TRP A 19 -8.07 -26.15 -2.80
N PHE A 20 -7.67 -24.96 -3.21
CA PHE A 20 -8.59 -23.85 -3.47
C PHE A 20 -8.31 -23.20 -4.82
N SER A 21 -9.35 -22.64 -5.43
CA SER A 21 -9.26 -21.98 -6.73
C SER A 21 -8.59 -20.61 -6.63
N THR A 22 -7.67 -20.34 -7.55
CA THR A 22 -6.93 -19.08 -7.70
C THR A 22 -7.09 -18.55 -9.14
N PRO A 23 -8.29 -18.08 -9.50
CA PRO A 23 -8.58 -17.69 -10.88
C PRO A 23 -7.88 -16.39 -11.31
N PHE A 24 -7.43 -15.56 -10.36
CA PHE A 24 -6.81 -14.25 -10.61
C PHE A 24 -5.65 -14.00 -9.63
N GLY A 25 -4.71 -13.14 -10.05
CA GLY A 25 -3.56 -12.72 -9.24
C GLY A 25 -2.26 -13.45 -9.56
N VAL A 26 -1.23 -13.16 -8.77
CA VAL A 26 0.08 -13.80 -8.80
C VAL A 26 0.25 -14.62 -7.52
N GLU A 27 0.91 -15.78 -7.61
CA GLU A 27 1.08 -16.66 -6.45
C GLU A 27 2.02 -16.03 -5.43
N GLN A 28 1.55 -15.81 -4.20
CA GLN A 28 2.41 -15.29 -3.14
C GLN A 28 3.50 -16.32 -2.81
N GLY A 29 4.76 -15.89 -2.86
CA GLY A 29 5.92 -16.77 -2.61
C GLY A 29 6.61 -17.28 -3.88
N ASP A 30 6.03 -17.09 -5.06
CA ASP A 30 6.74 -17.28 -6.33
C ASP A 30 7.78 -16.17 -6.53
N VAL A 31 8.98 -16.54 -6.96
CA VAL A 31 10.11 -15.62 -7.23
C VAL A 31 9.82 -14.64 -8.37
N LEU A 32 8.90 -14.99 -9.28
CA LEU A 32 8.51 -14.13 -10.38
C LEU A 32 7.35 -13.18 -10.04
N SER A 33 6.56 -13.50 -9.01
CA SER A 33 5.41 -12.70 -8.58
C SER A 33 5.77 -11.23 -8.28
N PRO A 34 6.85 -10.91 -7.55
CA PRO A 34 7.26 -9.51 -7.33
C PRO A 34 7.60 -8.77 -8.62
N THR A 35 8.27 -9.44 -9.56
CA THR A 35 8.67 -8.85 -10.85
C THR A 35 7.46 -8.60 -11.73
N LEU A 36 6.56 -9.58 -11.83
CA LEU A 36 5.29 -9.47 -12.55
C LEU A 36 4.42 -8.36 -11.97
N PHE A 37 4.30 -8.30 -10.64
CA PHE A 37 3.60 -7.22 -9.95
C PHE A 37 4.24 -5.85 -10.23
N SER A 38 5.57 -5.77 -10.24
CA SER A 38 6.29 -4.51 -10.53
C SER A 38 6.06 -4.03 -11.96
N ILE A 39 6.07 -4.93 -12.95
CA ILE A 39 5.72 -4.62 -14.33
C ILE A 39 4.28 -4.11 -14.40
N TYR A 40 3.37 -4.76 -13.68
CA TYR A 40 1.95 -4.40 -13.64
C TYR A 40 1.72 -2.99 -13.07
N VAL A 41 2.39 -2.65 -11.97
CA VAL A 41 2.30 -1.32 -11.35
C VAL A 41 2.99 -0.25 -12.18
N ASN A 42 3.98 -0.61 -13.01
CA ASN A 42 4.63 0.34 -13.90
C ASN A 42 3.67 0.95 -14.93
N ASP A 43 2.71 0.16 -15.43
CA ASP A 43 1.68 0.66 -16.35
C ASP A 43 0.80 1.73 -15.69
N LEU A 44 0.40 1.50 -14.42
CA LEU A 44 -0.33 2.49 -13.63
C LEU A 44 0.48 3.79 -13.48
N ALA A 45 1.78 3.69 -13.21
CA ALA A 45 2.64 4.86 -13.06
C ALA A 45 2.72 5.68 -14.36
N GLN A 46 2.69 5.03 -15.53
CA GLN A 46 2.64 5.73 -16.81
C GLN A 46 1.29 6.39 -17.08
N GLU A 47 0.17 5.73 -16.73
CA GLU A 47 -1.17 6.31 -16.86
C GLU A 47 -1.35 7.54 -15.96
N ILE A 48 -0.87 7.47 -14.72
CA ILE A 48 -0.87 8.60 -13.78
C ILE A 48 -0.03 9.76 -14.31
N LYS A 49 1.17 9.51 -14.86
CA LYS A 49 2.04 10.57 -15.42
C LYS A 49 1.41 11.34 -16.58
N LYS A 50 0.45 10.75 -17.30
CA LYS A 50 -0.27 11.41 -18.40
C LYS A 50 -1.32 12.40 -17.93
N THR A 51 -1.67 12.40 -16.63
CA THR A 51 -2.63 13.37 -16.08
C THR A 51 -1.98 14.77 -15.98
N ASN A 52 -2.31 15.63 -16.95
CA ASN A 52 -1.72 16.97 -17.08
C ASN A 52 -2.76 18.04 -16.76
N LEU A 53 -3.09 18.19 -15.47
CA LEU A 53 -4.07 19.17 -14.97
C LEU A 53 -3.36 20.28 -14.18
N ALA A 54 -3.91 21.49 -14.24
CA ALA A 54 -3.30 22.72 -13.74
C ALA A 54 -3.44 22.92 -12.22
N ASP A 55 -4.59 22.55 -11.64
CA ASP A 55 -4.85 22.71 -10.20
C ASP A 55 -4.49 21.44 -9.43
N GLU A 56 -3.82 21.58 -8.28
CA GLU A 56 -3.28 20.45 -7.50
C GLU A 56 -4.37 19.47 -7.03
N GLU A 57 -5.54 19.97 -6.61
CA GLU A 57 -6.65 19.15 -6.13
C GLU A 57 -7.35 18.39 -7.25
N ILE A 58 -7.65 19.07 -8.36
CA ILE A 58 -8.27 18.47 -9.54
C ILE A 58 -7.31 17.46 -10.16
N LYS A 59 -6.01 17.76 -10.18
CA LYS A 59 -4.97 16.84 -10.61
C LYS A 59 -4.94 15.58 -9.76
N LEU A 60 -4.91 15.72 -8.43
CA LEU A 60 -4.91 14.57 -7.52
C LEU A 60 -6.20 13.74 -7.68
N GLN A 61 -7.36 14.37 -7.81
CA GLN A 61 -8.62 13.66 -8.09
C GLN A 61 -8.57 12.92 -9.43
N GLY A 62 -7.99 13.52 -10.47
CA GLY A 62 -7.75 12.86 -11.76
C GLY A 62 -6.87 11.61 -11.61
N MET A 63 -5.79 11.70 -10.84
CA MET A 63 -4.93 10.54 -10.55
C MET A 63 -5.68 9.44 -9.79
N LEU A 64 -6.54 9.80 -8.82
CA LEU A 64 -7.38 8.84 -8.09
C LEU A 64 -8.39 8.15 -9.01
N ASN A 65 -8.98 8.88 -9.97
CA ASN A 65 -9.89 8.31 -10.95
C ASN A 65 -9.17 7.31 -11.86
N THR A 66 -7.99 7.68 -12.40
CA THR A 66 -7.15 6.78 -13.20
C THR A 66 -6.77 5.53 -12.41
N MET A 67 -6.39 5.68 -11.14
CA MET A 67 -6.08 4.55 -10.28
C MET A 67 -7.31 3.66 -10.05
N ASN A 68 -8.48 4.23 -9.81
CA ASN A 68 -9.72 3.48 -9.66
C ASN A 68 -10.08 2.69 -10.95
N ASP A 69 -9.96 3.31 -12.12
CA ASP A 69 -10.24 2.66 -13.39
C ASP A 69 -9.27 1.50 -13.66
N TRP A 70 -7.98 1.70 -13.35
CA TRP A 70 -6.97 0.66 -13.42
C TRP A 70 -7.28 -0.48 -12.43
N CYS A 71 -7.61 -0.17 -11.17
CA CYS A 71 -8.01 -1.18 -10.19
C CYS A 71 -9.23 -1.98 -10.68
N ASN A 72 -10.24 -1.33 -11.27
CA ASN A 72 -11.42 -1.98 -11.82
C ASN A 72 -11.08 -2.89 -13.01
N LYS A 73 -10.26 -2.40 -13.95
CA LYS A 73 -9.77 -3.18 -15.10
C LYS A 73 -9.08 -4.48 -14.66
N TRP A 74 -8.29 -4.39 -13.60
CA TRP A 74 -7.49 -5.51 -13.09
C TRP A 74 -8.12 -6.24 -11.90
N ARG A 75 -9.38 -5.94 -11.58
CA ARG A 75 -10.17 -6.59 -10.50
C ARG A 75 -9.48 -6.53 -9.14
N LEU A 76 -8.83 -5.41 -8.85
CA LEU A 76 -8.21 -5.13 -7.57
C LEU A 76 -9.19 -4.39 -6.67
N THR A 77 -9.49 -4.96 -5.51
CA THR A 77 -10.35 -4.35 -4.51
C THR A 77 -9.50 -3.54 -3.52
N ILE A 78 -9.71 -2.23 -3.50
CA ILE A 78 -9.09 -1.33 -2.52
C ILE A 78 -9.91 -1.35 -1.23
N ASN A 79 -9.22 -1.34 -0.09
CA ASN A 79 -9.87 -1.18 1.21
C ASN A 79 -10.10 0.33 1.47
N GLY A 80 -11.36 0.77 1.41
CA GLY A 80 -11.74 2.16 1.62
C GLY A 80 -11.34 2.69 2.99
N ASP A 81 -11.46 1.88 4.05
CA ASP A 81 -11.12 2.30 5.42
C ASP A 81 -9.62 2.59 5.59
N LYS A 82 -8.78 1.85 4.86
CA LYS A 82 -7.32 2.07 4.82
C LYS A 82 -6.91 3.18 3.86
N THR A 83 -7.84 3.71 3.06
CA THR A 83 -7.55 4.73 2.06
C THR A 83 -7.96 6.08 2.61
N GLN A 84 -6.98 6.93 2.92
CA GLN A 84 -7.17 8.22 3.56
C GLN A 84 -6.34 9.30 2.87
N ILE A 85 -6.76 10.57 2.97
CA ILE A 85 -6.01 11.70 2.45
C ILE A 85 -5.19 12.34 3.57
N VAL A 86 -3.87 12.44 3.37
CA VAL A 86 -2.98 13.24 4.22
C VAL A 86 -2.64 14.53 3.47
N HIS A 87 -3.14 15.66 3.97
CA HIS A 87 -2.83 16.96 3.38
C HIS A 87 -1.56 17.53 4.01
N PHE A 88 -0.42 17.30 3.35
CA PHE A 88 0.87 17.85 3.74
C PHE A 88 0.92 19.36 3.53
N ARG A 89 1.09 20.11 4.63
CA ARG A 89 1.07 21.57 4.60
C ARG A 89 1.86 22.18 5.74
N LYS A 90 2.21 23.46 5.60
CA LYS A 90 2.78 24.25 6.71
C LYS A 90 1.72 24.46 7.79
N PRO A 91 2.09 24.55 9.09
CA PRO A 91 1.13 24.66 10.20
C PRO A 91 0.10 25.80 10.07
N LEU A 92 0.48 26.91 9.42
CA LEU A 92 -0.37 28.09 9.25
C LEU A 92 -1.27 28.04 8.01
N VAL A 93 -1.10 27.03 7.15
CA VAL A 93 -1.93 26.87 5.96
C VAL A 93 -3.15 26.03 6.34
N PRO A 94 -4.39 26.51 6.07
CA PRO A 94 -5.60 25.75 6.36
C PRO A 94 -5.66 24.47 5.52
N GLN A 95 -6.37 23.48 6.04
CA GLN A 95 -6.68 22.29 5.25
C GLN A 95 -7.68 22.65 4.14
N SER A 96 -7.48 22.04 2.97
CA SER A 96 -8.46 22.12 1.88
C SER A 96 -9.82 21.54 2.28
N ASN A 97 -10.89 22.14 1.77
CA ASN A 97 -12.25 21.64 1.88
C ASN A 97 -12.66 20.78 0.67
N PHE A 98 -11.74 20.49 -0.25
CA PHE A 98 -11.99 19.67 -1.42
C PHE A 98 -12.34 18.24 -1.00
N LEU A 99 -13.42 17.70 -1.57
CA LEU A 99 -13.86 16.33 -1.33
C LEU A 99 -13.22 15.40 -2.36
N PHE A 100 -12.37 14.50 -1.87
CA PHE A 100 -11.74 13.48 -2.70
C PHE A 100 -12.57 12.21 -2.74
N TYR A 101 -12.55 11.54 -3.89
CA TYR A 101 -13.28 10.30 -4.13
C TYR A 101 -12.37 9.23 -4.71
N PHE A 102 -12.61 7.98 -4.32
CA PHE A 102 -12.08 6.80 -4.98
C PHE A 102 -13.26 5.94 -5.44
N GLY A 103 -13.57 6.01 -6.74
CA GLY A 103 -14.80 5.46 -7.28
C GLY A 103 -16.03 6.15 -6.68
N LYS A 104 -16.82 5.42 -5.89
CA LYS A 104 -18.02 5.95 -5.20
C LYS A 104 -17.76 6.32 -3.74
N THR A 105 -16.59 6.01 -3.21
CA THR A 105 -16.25 6.19 -1.80
C THR A 105 -15.59 7.54 -1.60
N THR A 106 -16.11 8.35 -0.67
CA THR A 106 -15.47 9.59 -0.24
C THR A 106 -14.28 9.27 0.65
N LEU A 107 -13.13 9.88 0.38
CA LEU A 107 -11.92 9.71 1.18
C LEU A 107 -11.86 10.76 2.28
N MET A 108 -11.65 10.30 3.52
CA MET A 108 -11.55 11.19 4.68
C MET A 108 -10.13 11.71 4.84
N PHE A 109 -10.02 12.96 5.28
CA PHE A 109 -8.74 13.50 5.71
C PHE A 109 -8.28 12.90 7.04
N THR A 110 -6.98 12.70 7.18
CA THR A 110 -6.33 12.34 8.45
C THR A 110 -5.08 13.18 8.68
N ASP A 111 -4.79 13.45 9.94
CA ASP A 111 -3.58 14.17 10.34
C ASP A 111 -2.34 13.26 10.35
N THR A 112 -2.56 11.96 10.56
CA THR A 112 -1.48 10.96 10.61
C THR A 112 -1.83 9.72 9.80
N PHE A 113 -0.81 9.14 9.17
CA PHE A 113 -0.94 7.90 8.41
C PHE A 113 0.25 6.98 8.69
N LYS A 114 -0.04 5.76 9.15
CA LYS A 114 0.98 4.75 9.45
C LYS A 114 1.18 3.85 8.23
N TYR A 115 2.40 3.82 7.72
CA TYR A 115 2.80 2.99 6.59
C TYR A 115 4.06 2.20 6.92
N LEU A 116 3.96 0.87 6.91
CA LEU A 116 5.08 -0.06 7.17
C LEU A 116 5.91 0.28 8.43
N GLY A 117 5.24 0.73 9.49
CA GLY A 117 5.88 1.11 10.77
C GLY A 117 6.38 2.55 10.84
N PHE A 118 6.35 3.29 9.74
CA PHE A 118 6.62 4.72 9.69
C PHE A 118 5.32 5.52 9.84
N VAL A 119 5.35 6.63 10.57
CA VAL A 119 4.19 7.54 10.74
C VAL A 119 4.45 8.82 9.97
N PHE A 120 3.57 9.12 9.02
CA PHE A 120 3.53 10.39 8.30
C PHE A 120 2.57 11.33 8.99
N HIS A 121 3.04 12.51 9.39
CA HIS A 121 2.21 13.56 9.98
C HIS A 121 1.98 14.69 8.95
N LYS A 122 0.81 15.34 8.98
CA LYS A 122 0.40 16.41 8.04
C LYS A 122 1.36 17.60 7.92
N ASN A 123 2.23 17.81 8.90
CA ASN A 123 3.22 18.90 8.92
C ASN A 123 4.60 18.46 8.41
N MET A 124 4.72 17.24 7.86
CA MET A 124 5.99 16.63 7.45
C MET A 124 7.06 16.64 8.54
N MET A 125 6.68 16.58 9.82
CA MET A 125 7.64 16.37 10.90
C MET A 125 8.16 14.93 10.86
N PHE A 126 9.32 14.75 10.22
CA PHE A 126 10.01 13.45 10.13
C PHE A 126 10.73 13.05 11.44
N SER A 127 10.74 13.91 12.46
CA SER A 127 11.40 13.64 13.75
C SER A 127 10.82 12.41 14.45
N GLU A 128 9.50 12.25 14.44
CA GLU A 128 8.83 11.08 15.01
C GLU A 128 9.15 9.80 14.24
N GLY A 129 9.23 9.89 12.91
CA GLY A 129 9.60 8.76 12.06
C GLY A 129 11.03 8.26 12.29
N LYS A 130 11.98 9.18 12.53
CA LYS A 130 13.36 8.82 12.91
C LYS A 130 13.42 8.11 14.26
N GLN A 131 12.65 8.59 15.24
CA GLN A 131 12.60 7.98 16.57
C GLN A 131 11.99 6.57 16.52
N LEU A 132 10.89 6.37 15.78
CA LEU A 132 10.25 5.06 15.63
C LEU A 132 11.14 4.02 14.92
N LEU A 133 11.90 4.44 13.92
CA LEU A 133 12.91 3.59 13.27
C LEU A 133 14.04 3.23 14.24
N SER A 134 14.53 4.22 15.00
CA SER A 134 15.54 4.01 16.04
C SER A 134 15.06 3.01 17.10
N ASP A 135 13.83 3.15 17.59
CA ASP A 135 13.27 2.26 18.60
C ASP A 135 13.05 0.84 18.06
N SER A 136 12.63 0.72 16.80
CA SER A 136 12.46 -0.59 16.13
C SER A 136 13.79 -1.30 15.94
N ALA A 137 14.83 -0.57 15.51
CA ALA A 137 16.20 -1.09 15.43
C ALA A 137 16.74 -1.48 16.80
N GLY A 138 16.48 -0.67 17.84
CA GLY A 138 16.85 -0.96 19.22
C GLY A 138 16.22 -2.26 19.73
N ARG A 139 14.91 -2.46 19.50
CA ARG A 139 14.23 -3.72 19.85
C ARG A 139 14.82 -4.92 19.12
N ALA A 140 15.11 -4.81 17.83
CA ALA A 140 15.72 -5.88 17.04
C ALA A 140 17.13 -6.23 17.56
N LEU A 141 17.94 -5.23 17.92
CA LEU A 141 19.28 -5.43 18.49
C LEU A 141 19.22 -6.14 19.85
N VAL A 142 18.27 -5.76 20.72
CA VAL A 142 18.06 -6.43 22.00
C VAL A 142 17.71 -7.91 21.81
N LEU A 143 16.87 -8.22 20.81
CA LEU A 143 16.52 -9.60 20.48
C LEU A 143 17.72 -10.39 19.92
N ALA A 144 18.52 -9.78 19.05
CA ALA A 144 19.75 -10.40 18.54
C ALA A 144 20.74 -10.71 19.68
N ASN A 145 20.95 -9.77 20.60
CA ASN A 145 21.82 -9.97 21.77
C ASN A 145 21.29 -11.07 22.70
N LYS A 146 19.97 -11.14 22.92
CA LYS A 146 19.36 -12.21 23.72
C LYS A 146 19.52 -13.58 23.04
N GLY A 147 19.38 -13.66 21.71
CA GLY A 147 19.55 -14.90 20.95
C GLY A 147 21.00 -15.40 20.85
N ILE A 148 21.98 -14.49 20.97
CA ILE A 148 23.39 -14.86 21.12
C ILE A 148 23.66 -15.38 22.53
N ALA A 149 23.06 -14.78 23.56
CA ALA A 149 23.26 -15.18 24.95
C ALA A 149 22.62 -16.52 25.32
N THR A 150 21.52 -16.95 24.68
CA THR A 150 20.90 -18.28 24.92
C THR A 150 21.53 -19.42 24.14
N LYS A 151 22.52 -19.15 23.29
CA LYS A 151 23.28 -20.18 22.55
C LYS A 151 24.58 -20.62 23.25
N TYR A 152 24.86 -20.11 24.44
CA TYR A 152 25.98 -20.51 25.30
C TYR A 152 25.49 -21.03 26.65
#